data_AF-A0A392QZP3-F1
#
_entry.id   AF-A0A392QZP3-F1
#
_cell.length_a   1.000
_cell.length_b   1.000
_cell.length_c   1.000
_cell.angle_alpha   90.00
_cell.angle_beta   90.00
_cell.angle_gamma   90.00
#
_symmetry.space_group_name_H-M   'P 1'
#
loop_
_entity.id
_entity.type
_entity.pdbx_description
1 polymer ?
#
loop_
_entity_poly.entity_id
_entity_poly.type
_entity_poly.pdbx_seq_one_letter_code
_entity_poly.pdbx_strand_id
1 'polypeptide(L)'
;DYHGRGGHHESELGSVNLPVLVLHDFLKVARPIWCNAIKNILECYAEEPSDTNLETITRFGRTRVFKGGSPLNCGQDLIDHCLPLWLSSQEMENEEFEAIKLKLSNVSTSQGGIQVLIET
;
A
#
# COMPACT_ATOMS: atom_id res chain seq x y z
N ASP A 1 -26.53 24.41 31.20
CA ASP A 1 -25.34 23.68 30.76
C ASP A 1 -25.48 22.22 31.19
N TYR A 2 -25.87 21.35 30.26
CA TYR A 2 -26.11 19.93 30.53
C TYR A 2 -25.02 19.13 29.83
N HIS A 3 -23.83 19.16 30.40
CA HIS A 3 -22.72 18.32 29.97
C HIS A 3 -22.92 16.92 30.54
N GLY A 4 -23.57 16.05 29.74
CA GLY A 4 -23.59 14.62 29.96
C GLY A 4 -22.16 14.10 30.11
N ARG A 5 -21.88 13.53 31.28
CA ARG A 5 -20.62 12.84 31.60
C ARG A 5 -20.83 11.36 31.35
N GLY A 6 -20.37 10.85 30.21
CA GLY A 6 -19.79 9.52 30.08
C GLY A 6 -20.67 8.34 30.49
N GLY A 7 -22.00 8.43 30.30
CA GLY A 7 -22.87 7.28 30.44
C GLY A 7 -22.73 6.34 29.22
N HIS A 8 -22.82 5.02 29.43
CA HIS A 8 -22.82 4.00 28.36
C HIS A 8 -23.88 4.20 27.25
N HIS A 9 -24.76 5.20 27.40
CA HIS A 9 -25.85 5.54 26.47
C HIS A 9 -25.51 6.77 25.59
N GLU A 10 -24.34 7.40 25.74
CA GLU A 10 -23.92 8.52 24.88
C GLU A 10 -23.44 8.05 23.48
N SER A 11 -23.13 6.76 23.32
CA SER A 11 -22.55 6.21 22.09
C SER A 11 -23.54 6.01 20.93
N GLU A 12 -24.85 5.99 21.20
CA GLU A 12 -25.86 5.77 20.15
C GLU A 12 -26.22 7.05 19.38
N LEU A 13 -26.02 8.22 20.00
CA LEU A 13 -26.26 9.54 19.39
C LEU A 13 -25.09 9.90 18.47
N GLY A 14 -24.92 9.14 17.39
CA GLY A 14 -23.83 9.32 16.42
C GLY A 14 -23.44 8.04 15.68
N SER A 15 -23.95 6.88 16.11
CA SER A 15 -23.75 5.62 15.39
C SER A 15 -24.68 5.55 14.18
N VAL A 16 -24.12 5.72 12.99
CA VAL A 16 -24.85 5.52 11.73
C VAL A 16 -24.78 4.04 11.38
N ASN A 17 -25.93 3.37 11.36
CA ASN A 17 -26.05 2.02 10.80
C ASN A 17 -25.90 2.11 9.27
N LEU A 18 -24.66 2.16 8.78
CA LEU A 18 -24.38 2.08 7.36
C LEU A 18 -24.60 0.63 6.90
N PRO A 19 -25.60 0.36 6.05
CA PRO A 19 -25.84 -1.00 5.58
C PRO A 19 -24.60 -1.51 4.83
N VAL A 20 -24.19 -2.74 5.12
CA VAL A 20 -23.00 -3.36 4.50
C VAL A 20 -23.07 -3.31 2.97
N LEU A 21 -24.26 -3.44 2.40
CA LEU A 21 -24.49 -3.32 0.96
C LEU A 21 -24.15 -1.92 0.42
N VAL A 22 -24.57 -0.86 1.12
CA VAL A 22 -24.29 0.53 0.74
C VAL A 22 -22.79 0.80 0.82
N LEU A 23 -22.11 0.30 1.87
CA LEU A 23 -20.66 0.40 1.98
C LEU A 23 -19.95 -0.32 0.84
N HIS A 24 -20.38 -1.54 0.52
CA HIS A 24 -19.81 -2.32 -0.58
C HIS A 24 -20.00 -1.61 -1.94
N ASP A 25 -21.18 -1.06 -2.21
CA ASP A 25 -21.45 -0.34 -3.45
C ASP A 25 -20.63 0.95 -3.53
N PHE A 26 -20.48 1.66 -2.42
CA PHE A 26 -19.56 2.80 -2.32
C PHE A 26 -18.11 2.40 -2.62
N LEU A 27 -17.61 1.30 -2.03
CA LEU A 27 -16.25 0.82 -2.24
C LEU A 27 -16.01 0.36 -3.68
N LYS A 28 -17.02 -0.23 -4.33
CA LYS A 28 -16.97 -0.55 -5.76
C LYS A 28 -16.79 0.71 -6.62
N VAL A 29 -17.56 1.76 -6.34
CA VAL A 29 -17.44 3.04 -7.05
C VAL A 29 -16.10 3.73 -6.76
N ALA A 30 -15.59 3.59 -5.53
CA ALA A 30 -14.28 4.12 -5.14
C ALA A 30 -13.10 3.29 -5.66
N ARG A 31 -13.33 2.08 -6.19
CA ARG A 31 -12.26 1.16 -6.59
C ARG A 31 -11.27 1.76 -7.59
N PRO A 32 -11.70 2.49 -8.65
CA PRO A 32 -10.76 3.13 -9.58
C PRO A 32 -9.85 4.15 -8.90
N ILE A 33 -10.35 4.89 -7.90
CA ILE A 33 -9.56 5.87 -7.13
C ILE A 33 -8.47 5.14 -6.35
N TRP A 34 -8.81 4.02 -5.72
CA TRP A 34 -7.87 3.18 -4.99
C TRP A 34 -6.79 2.59 -5.91
N CYS A 35 -7.18 2.02 -7.05
CA CYS A 35 -6.25 1.47 -8.03
C CYS A 35 -5.31 2.56 -8.57
N ASN A 36 -5.82 3.75 -8.89
CA ASN A 36 -5.01 4.87 -9.36
C ASN A 36 -4.04 5.38 -8.28
N ALA A 37 -4.47 5.44 -7.02
CA ALA A 37 -3.58 5.83 -5.93
C ALA A 37 -2.41 4.85 -5.77
N ILE A 38 -2.66 3.55 -5.89
CA ILE A 38 -1.60 2.53 -5.85
C ILE A 38 -0.65 2.68 -7.04
N LYS A 39 -1.18 2.88 -8.26
CA LYS A 39 -0.35 3.16 -9.45
C LYS A 39 0.60 4.32 -9.19
N ASN A 40 0.07 5.46 -8.74
CA ASN A 40 0.87 6.65 -8.47
C ASN A 40 1.96 6.39 -7.42
N ILE A 41 1.66 5.64 -6.36
CA ILE A 41 2.65 5.29 -5.32
C ILE A 41 3.79 4.46 -5.92
N LEU A 42 3.46 3.47 -6.74
CA LEU A 42 4.46 2.62 -7.39
C LEU A 42 5.26 3.38 -8.44
N GLU A 43 4.64 4.28 -9.20
CA GLU A 43 5.31 5.16 -10.14
C GLU A 43 6.30 6.10 -9.45
N CYS A 44 5.91 6.75 -8.36
CA CYS A 44 6.82 7.60 -7.59
C CYS A 44 8.06 6.83 -7.13
N TYR A 45 7.89 5.59 -6.68
CA TYR A 45 9.02 4.74 -6.29
C TYR A 45 9.86 4.28 -7.49
N ALA A 46 9.22 3.98 -8.64
CA ALA A 46 9.94 3.61 -9.85
C ALA A 46 10.77 4.78 -10.44
N GLU A 47 10.27 6.01 -10.32
CA GLU A 47 10.95 7.23 -10.76
C GLU A 47 12.07 7.63 -9.81
N GLU A 48 11.82 7.55 -8.51
CA GLU A 48 12.79 7.89 -7.47
C GLU A 48 12.81 6.77 -6.41
N PRO A 49 13.70 5.78 -6.56
CA PRO A 49 13.83 4.68 -5.61
C PRO A 49 14.57 5.13 -4.35
N SER A 50 13.83 5.79 -3.46
CA SER A 50 14.28 6.27 -2.16
C SER A 50 13.61 5.51 -1.03
N ASP A 51 14.27 5.45 0.13
CA ASP A 51 13.68 4.86 1.35
C ASP A 51 12.37 5.58 1.75
N THR A 52 12.29 6.89 1.53
CA THR A 52 11.09 7.69 1.77
C THR A 52 9.92 7.27 0.88
N ASN A 53 10.16 6.99 -0.41
CA ASN A 53 9.12 6.51 -1.31
C ASN A 53 8.74 5.06 -0.99
N LEU A 54 9.69 4.23 -0.56
CA LEU A 54 9.43 2.87 -0.08
C LEU A 54 8.57 2.84 1.21
N GLU A 55 8.79 3.78 2.13
CA GLU A 55 7.93 3.94 3.31
C GLU A 55 6.48 4.26 2.93
N THR A 56 6.24 5.01 1.86
CA THR A 56 4.87 5.30 1.40
C THR A 56 4.10 4.05 0.95
N ILE A 57 4.81 3.06 0.39
CA ILE A 57 4.26 1.75 0.01
C ILE A 57 3.85 1.00 1.29
N THR A 58 4.73 0.96 2.30
CA THR A 58 4.48 0.17 3.52
C THR A 58 3.49 0.83 4.49
N ARG A 59 3.20 2.12 4.35
CA ARG A 59 2.31 2.90 5.24
C ARG A 59 0.87 2.39 5.31
N PHE A 60 0.33 1.87 4.20
CA PHE A 60 -1.08 1.45 4.11
C PHE A 60 -1.30 -0.02 4.42
N GLY A 61 -0.23 -0.83 4.32
CA GLY A 61 -0.24 -2.18 4.87
C GLY A 61 -0.20 -2.07 6.39
N ARG A 62 -1.27 -2.47 7.09
CA ARG A 62 -1.15 -2.90 8.50
C ARG A 62 -0.37 -4.22 8.56
N THR A 63 0.80 -4.26 7.93
CA THR A 63 1.68 -5.42 7.81
C THR A 63 2.39 -5.59 9.14
N ARG A 64 1.66 -6.19 10.09
CA ARG A 64 2.25 -6.82 11.29
C ARG A 64 3.30 -7.89 10.92
N VAL A 65 3.39 -8.27 9.64
CA VAL A 65 4.40 -9.15 9.05
C VAL A 65 5.82 -8.60 9.18
N PHE A 66 6.01 -7.28 9.29
CA PHE A 66 7.34 -6.67 9.42
C PHE A 66 7.99 -6.80 10.80
N LYS A 67 7.30 -7.40 11.79
CA LYS A 67 7.85 -7.61 13.14
C LYS A 67 8.71 -8.87 13.26
N GLY A 68 8.84 -9.65 12.18
CA GLY A 68 9.54 -10.94 12.16
C GLY A 68 10.74 -10.98 11.22
N GLY A 69 11.81 -10.24 11.55
CA GLY A 69 13.21 -10.64 11.37
C GLY A 69 13.79 -11.01 9.99
N SER A 70 13.04 -11.05 8.90
CA SER A 70 13.62 -11.24 7.58
C SER A 70 13.86 -9.87 6.93
N PRO A 71 15.10 -9.48 6.63
CA PRO A 71 15.31 -8.35 5.75
C PRO A 71 14.72 -8.76 4.40
N LEU A 72 13.62 -8.14 3.99
CA LEU A 72 13.28 -8.14 2.57
C LEU A 72 14.40 -7.34 1.92
N ASN A 73 15.38 -8.06 1.37
CA ASN A 73 16.62 -7.50 0.83
C ASN A 73 16.38 -6.66 -0.44
N CYS A 74 15.13 -6.44 -0.86
CA CYS A 74 14.79 -5.63 -2.01
C CYS A 74 13.40 -5.00 -1.86
N GLY A 75 13.24 -3.73 -2.26
CA GLY A 75 11.94 -3.07 -2.37
C GLY A 75 10.95 -3.78 -3.31
N GLN A 76 11.47 -4.57 -4.25
CA GLN A 76 10.65 -5.39 -5.15
C GLN A 76 9.89 -6.49 -4.40
N ASP A 77 10.53 -7.20 -3.48
CA ASP A 77 9.90 -8.28 -2.71
C ASP A 77 8.74 -7.74 -1.86
N LEU A 78 8.84 -6.48 -1.41
CA LEU A 78 7.81 -5.80 -0.62
C LEU A 78 6.59 -5.51 -1.50
N ILE A 79 6.84 -4.99 -2.69
CA ILE A 79 5.79 -4.66 -3.67
C ILE A 79 5.06 -5.94 -4.10
N ASP A 80 5.80 -7.00 -4.42
CA ASP A 80 5.23 -8.28 -4.84
C ASP A 80 4.36 -8.92 -3.73
N HIS A 81 4.71 -8.71 -2.46
CA HIS A 81 3.89 -9.14 -1.33
C HIS A 81 2.66 -8.24 -1.10
N CYS A 82 2.78 -6.93 -1.29
CA CYS A 82 1.70 -5.97 -1.03
C CYS A 82 0.62 -5.97 -2.12
N LEU A 83 0.99 -6.14 -3.38
CA LEU A 83 0.05 -6.00 -4.50
C LEU A 83 -1.18 -6.93 -4.42
N PRO A 84 -1.05 -8.24 -4.13
CA PRO A 84 -2.19 -9.15 -3.99
C PRO A 84 -3.10 -8.81 -2.80
N LEU A 85 -2.61 -8.06 -1.82
CA LEU A 85 -3.40 -7.62 -0.66
C LEU A 85 -4.25 -6.38 -0.98
N TRP A 86 -3.87 -5.61 -2.00
CA TRP A 86 -4.54 -4.36 -2.34
C TRP A 86 -5.39 -4.46 -3.61
N LEU A 87 -4.99 -5.30 -4.56
CA LEU A 87 -5.54 -5.40 -5.91
C LEU A 87 -6.09 -6.81 -6.17
N SER A 88 -7.12 -6.89 -7.02
CA SER A 88 -7.57 -8.16 -7.60
C SER A 88 -6.66 -8.57 -8.75
N SER A 89 -6.68 -9.86 -9.12
CA SER A 89 -5.88 -10.38 -10.24
C SER A 89 -6.13 -9.62 -11.55
N GLN A 90 -7.39 -9.30 -11.86
CA GLN A 90 -7.75 -8.54 -13.07
C GLN A 90 -7.15 -7.12 -13.06
N GLU A 91 -7.14 -6.46 -11.91
CA GLU A 91 -6.55 -5.12 -11.80
C GLU A 91 -5.03 -5.15 -11.89
N MET A 92 -4.41 -6.24 -11.43
CA MET A 92 -2.97 -6.45 -11.53
C MET A 92 -2.51 -6.75 -12.96
N GLU A 93 -3.38 -7.29 -13.82
CA GLU A 93 -3.11 -7.59 -15.24
C GLU A 93 -3.36 -6.38 -16.17
N ASN A 94 -3.69 -5.22 -15.62
CA ASN A 94 -3.89 -4.00 -16.39
C ASN A 94 -2.57 -3.53 -17.04
N GLU A 95 -2.62 -3.13 -18.31
CA GLU A 95 -1.43 -2.75 -19.11
C GLU A 95 -0.57 -1.67 -18.44
N GLU A 96 -1.20 -0.67 -17.80
CA GLU A 96 -0.47 0.38 -17.08
C GLU A 96 0.24 -0.17 -15.84
N PHE A 97 -0.38 -1.12 -15.13
CA PHE A 97 0.26 -1.78 -13.99
C PHE A 97 1.44 -2.66 -14.44
N GLU A 98 1.32 -3.38 -15.54
CA GLU A 98 2.42 -4.15 -16.11
C GLU A 98 3.59 -3.26 -16.55
N ALA A 99 3.31 -2.10 -17.14
CA ALA A 99 4.34 -1.12 -17.47
C ALA A 99 5.09 -0.62 -16.21
N ILE A 100 4.37 -0.37 -15.12
CA ILE A 100 4.97 0.04 -13.83
C ILE A 100 5.81 -1.09 -13.24
N LYS A 101 5.31 -2.33 -13.21
CA LYS A 101 6.07 -3.51 -12.74
C LYS A 101 7.38 -3.68 -13.53
N LEU A 102 7.33 -3.50 -14.85
CA LEU A 102 8.52 -3.57 -15.70
C LEU A 102 9.54 -2.48 -15.37
N LYS A 103 9.08 -1.25 -15.05
CA LYS A 103 9.98 -0.19 -14.57
C LYS A 103 10.61 -0.57 -13.23
N LEU A 104 9.83 -1.12 -12.31
CA LEU A 104 10.30 -1.53 -10.98
C LEU A 104 11.34 -2.66 -11.04
N SER A 105 11.19 -3.64 -11.93
CA SER A 105 12.21 -4.68 -12.11
C SER A 105 13.56 -4.11 -12.54
N ASN A 106 13.57 -3.02 -13.32
CA ASN A 106 14.81 -2.36 -13.75
C ASN A 106 15.49 -1.60 -12.59
N VAL A 107 14.71 -1.03 -11.68
CA VAL A 107 15.21 -0.36 -10.46
C VAL A 107 15.95 -1.35 -9.56
N SER A 108 15.38 -2.54 -9.33
CA SER A 108 16.02 -3.59 -8.53
C SER A 108 17.39 -4.02 -9.10
N THR A 109 17.50 -4.15 -10.42
CA THR A 109 18.78 -4.51 -11.08
C THR A 109 19.86 -3.43 -10.95
N SER A 110 19.48 -2.15 -10.81
CA SER A 110 20.41 -1.04 -10.61
C SER A 110 21.04 -1.05 -9.21
N GLN A 111 20.28 -1.48 -8.19
CA GLN A 111 20.73 -1.43 -6.80
C GLN A 111 21.67 -2.59 -6.44
N GLY A 112 21.66 -3.68 -7.21
CA GLY A 112 22.60 -4.81 -7.07
C GLY A 112 24.03 -4.55 -7.57
N GLY A 113 24.33 -3.35 -8.09
CA GLY A 113 25.63 -3.02 -8.68
C GLY A 113 26.67 -2.43 -7.72
N ILE A 114 26.28 -2.00 -6.51
CA ILE A 114 27.24 -1.45 -5.53
C ILE A 114 27.75 -2.59 -4.64
N GLN A 115 28.60 -3.45 -5.21
CA GLN A 115 29.56 -4.17 -4.38
C GLN A 115 30.50 -3.11 -3.81
N VAL A 116 30.34 -2.80 -2.53
CA VAL A 116 31.36 -2.09 -1.76
C VAL A 116 32.62 -2.94 -1.81
N LEU A 117 33.54 -2.53 -2.68
CA LEU A 117 34.92 -2.98 -2.73
C LEU A 117 35.55 -2.62 -1.37
N ILE A 118 35.59 -3.56 -0.43
CA ILE A 118 36.43 -3.44 0.74
C ILE A 118 37.86 -3.67 0.25
N GLU A 119 38.56 -2.58 -0.05
CA GLU A 119 40.02 -2.61 -0.21
C GLU A 119 40.69 -2.72 1.17
N THR A 120 41.35 -3.87 1.36
CA THR A 120 42.46 -4.23 2.27
C THR A 120 42.32 -4.01 3.78
#